data_AF-A0AAV6P8T4-F1
#
_entry.id   AF-A0AAV6P8T4-F1
#
_cell.length_a   1.000
_cell.length_b   1.000
_cell.length_c   1.000
_cell.angle_alpha   90.00
_cell.angle_beta   90.00
_cell.angle_gamma   90.00
#
_symmetry.space_group_name_H-M   'P 1'
#
loop_
_entity.id
_entity.type
_entity.pdbx_description
1 polymer ?
#
loop_
_entity_poly.entity_id
_entity_poly.type
_entity_poly.pdbx_seq_one_letter_code
_entity_poly.pdbx_strand_id
1 'polypeptide(L)'
;VELESRNSPEKEERRVTEEITFKALKNVIVGSVDMEEQDREWRRQVMEKFQRAPFKEIAAHCGPRATQLHRRLNQILEITIRPPPSPAGTMLSSHGQSQRSS
;
A
#
# COMPACT_ATOMS: atom_id res chain seq x y z
N VAL A 1 29.01 -69.08 43.68
CA VAL A 1 28.50 -69.31 42.32
C VAL A 1 29.13 -68.24 41.44
N GLU A 2 30.10 -68.64 40.62
CA GLU A 2 30.57 -67.84 39.49
C GLU A 2 29.41 -67.68 38.51
N LEU A 3 29.22 -66.49 37.96
CA LEU A 3 28.49 -66.30 36.72
C LEU A 3 29.28 -65.31 35.87
N GLU A 4 30.27 -65.83 35.17
CA GLU A 4 30.67 -65.26 33.89
C GLU A 4 29.44 -65.24 32.98
N SER A 5 28.97 -64.05 32.62
CA SER A 5 28.07 -63.90 31.48
C SER A 5 28.87 -63.36 30.31
N ARG A 6 29.21 -64.28 29.41
CA ARG A 6 29.86 -64.03 28.12
C ARG A 6 28.99 -63.10 27.27
N ASN A 7 29.63 -62.06 26.75
CA ASN A 7 29.46 -61.46 25.42
C ASN A 7 28.05 -61.00 24.97
N SER A 8 27.86 -59.68 24.84
CA SER A 8 27.19 -59.11 23.66
C SER A 8 27.70 -57.69 23.37
N PRO A 9 28.22 -57.40 22.16
CA PRO A 9 28.78 -56.11 21.79
C PRO A 9 27.70 -55.30 21.08
N GLU A 10 26.68 -54.83 21.79
CA GLU A 10 25.57 -54.13 21.13
C GLU A 10 25.10 -52.96 21.98
N LYS A 11 25.91 -51.90 21.93
CA LYS A 11 25.47 -50.57 21.51
C LYS A 11 26.70 -49.70 21.54
N GLU A 12 27.43 -49.89 20.46
CA GLU A 12 28.19 -48.86 19.83
C GLU A 12 27.30 -47.62 19.64
N GLU A 13 27.09 -46.87 20.71
CA GLU A 13 26.83 -45.44 20.64
C GLU A 13 28.16 -44.79 20.24
N ARG A 14 28.68 -45.21 19.07
CA ARG A 14 29.42 -44.33 18.19
C ARG A 14 28.46 -43.19 17.96
N ARG A 15 28.53 -42.17 18.83
CA ARG A 15 28.32 -40.80 18.41
C ARG A 15 29.19 -40.71 17.16
N VAL A 16 28.57 -40.80 16.00
CA VAL A 16 29.25 -40.56 14.73
C VAL A 16 29.78 -39.14 14.94
N THR A 17 31.05 -39.04 15.28
CA THR A 17 31.72 -37.76 15.42
C THR A 17 31.70 -37.22 14.01
N GLU A 18 30.73 -36.38 13.70
CA GLU A 18 30.66 -35.64 12.45
C GLU A 18 31.94 -34.80 12.40
N GLU A 19 32.97 -35.36 11.77
CA GLU A 19 34.25 -34.69 11.65
C GLU A 19 34.05 -33.46 10.76
N ILE A 20 34.12 -32.30 11.39
CA ILE A 20 34.05 -31.03 10.67
C ILE A 20 35.33 -30.87 9.87
N THR A 21 35.26 -31.14 8.57
CA THR A 21 36.41 -30.98 7.67
C THR A 21 36.68 -29.49 7.40
N PHE A 22 37.96 -29.14 7.23
CA PHE A 22 38.37 -27.78 6.83
C PHE A 22 37.65 -27.31 5.55
N LYS A 23 37.43 -28.23 4.59
CA LYS A 23 36.70 -27.93 3.35
C LYS A 23 35.23 -27.55 3.62
N ALA A 24 34.56 -28.24 4.55
CA ALA A 24 33.19 -27.92 4.92
C ALA A 24 33.08 -26.54 5.58
N LEU A 25 33.98 -26.22 6.52
CA LEU A 25 34.05 -24.89 7.14
C LEU A 25 34.30 -23.78 6.12
N LYS A 26 35.25 -23.99 5.19
CA LYS A 26 35.52 -23.03 4.12
C LYS A 26 34.30 -22.79 3.24
N ASN A 27 33.58 -23.85 2.87
CA ASN A 27 32.39 -23.76 2.04
C ASN A 27 31.24 -23.04 2.76
N VAL A 28 31.07 -23.27 4.07
CA VAL A 28 30.08 -22.55 4.88
C VAL A 28 30.40 -21.07 4.94
N ILE A 29 31.66 -20.69 5.15
CA ILE A 29 32.07 -19.29 5.21
C ILE A 29 31.85 -18.60 3.86
N VAL A 30 32.31 -19.20 2.76
CA VAL A 30 32.10 -18.66 1.40
C VAL A 30 30.61 -18.55 1.08
N GLY A 31 29.84 -19.61 1.34
CA GLY A 31 28.39 -19.62 1.11
C GLY A 31 27.62 -18.65 2.00
N SER A 32 28.08 -18.39 3.23
CA SER A 32 27.44 -17.44 4.14
C SER A 32 27.57 -15.99 3.68
N VAL A 33 28.72 -15.62 3.08
CA VAL A 33 28.94 -14.28 2.54
C VAL A 33 28.04 -14.03 1.34
N ASP A 34 27.95 -15.01 0.43
CA ASP A 34 27.06 -14.94 -0.74
C ASP A 34 25.57 -14.87 -0.32
N MET A 35 25.17 -15.62 0.71
CA MET A 35 23.81 -15.59 1.25
C MET A 35 23.48 -14.26 1.92
N GLU A 36 24.41 -13.66 2.67
CA GLU A 36 24.21 -12.36 3.31
C GLU A 36 24.02 -11.25 2.27
N GLU A 37 24.79 -11.29 1.18
CA GLU A 37 24.67 -10.34 0.08
C GLU A 37 23.36 -10.51 -0.69
N GLN A 38 22.93 -11.75 -0.96
CA GLN A 38 21.64 -12.02 -1.60
C GLN A 38 20.45 -11.56 -0.74
N ASP A 39 20.52 -11.80 0.57
CA ASP A 39 19.49 -11.39 1.53
C ASP A 39 19.43 -9.86 1.66
N ARG A 40 20.58 -9.18 1.65
CA ARG A 40 20.68 -7.71 1.57
C ARG A 40 20.06 -7.19 0.28
N GLU A 41 20.35 -7.82 -0.85
CA GLU A 41 19.80 -7.46 -2.16
C GLU A 41 18.28 -7.70 -2.22
N TRP A 42 17.78 -8.80 -1.65
CA TRP A 42 16.35 -9.08 -1.55
C TRP A 42 15.63 -8.02 -0.70
N ARG A 43 16.20 -7.65 0.45
CA ARG A 43 15.67 -6.54 1.27
C ARG A 43 15.63 -5.22 0.50
N ARG A 44 16.66 -4.91 -0.31
CA ARG A 44 16.67 -3.72 -1.17
C ARG A 44 15.53 -3.75 -2.18
N GLN A 45 15.34 -4.86 -2.88
CA GLN A 45 14.26 -5.02 -3.87
C GLN A 45 12.86 -4.95 -3.24
N VAL A 46 12.70 -5.52 -2.05
CA VAL A 46 11.46 -5.40 -1.28
C VAL A 46 11.23 -3.93 -0.95
N MET A 47 12.20 -3.22 -0.38
CA MET A 47 12.05 -1.79 -0.08
C MET A 47 11.72 -0.98 -1.32
N GLU A 48 12.38 -1.19 -2.46
CA GLU A 48 12.09 -0.46 -3.69
C GLU A 48 10.65 -0.67 -4.18
N LYS A 49 10.17 -1.92 -4.18
CA LYS A 49 8.79 -2.27 -4.55
C LYS A 49 7.77 -1.62 -3.63
N PHE A 50 8.04 -1.56 -2.33
CA PHE A 50 7.14 -0.96 -1.35
C PHE A 50 7.27 0.58 -1.27
N GLN A 51 8.43 1.14 -1.61
CA GLN A 51 8.70 2.57 -1.61
C GLN A 51 8.07 3.28 -2.81
N ARG A 52 7.89 2.60 -3.94
CA ARG A 52 7.19 3.13 -5.10
C ARG A 52 5.67 2.95 -4.95
N ALA A 53 5.03 4.05 -4.57
CA ALA A 53 3.65 4.43 -4.89
C ALA A 53 2.44 4.11 -3.97
N PRO A 54 2.41 3.26 -2.93
CA PRO A 54 1.12 2.93 -2.32
C PRO A 54 0.48 4.10 -1.55
N PHE A 55 1.24 4.83 -0.73
CA PHE A 55 0.67 5.91 0.10
C PHE A 55 0.73 7.30 -0.55
N LYS A 56 1.78 7.57 -1.32
CA LYS A 56 1.98 8.89 -1.96
C LYS A 56 0.92 9.16 -3.02
N GLU A 57 0.52 8.15 -3.79
CA GLU A 57 -0.53 8.27 -4.81
C GLU A 57 -1.90 8.46 -4.17
N ILE A 58 -2.23 7.67 -3.14
CA ILE A 58 -3.48 7.81 -2.39
C ILE A 58 -3.58 9.21 -1.76
N ALA A 59 -2.52 9.67 -1.10
CA ALA A 59 -2.47 11.01 -0.49
C ALA A 59 -2.60 12.14 -1.53
N ALA A 60 -1.99 11.98 -2.71
CA ALA A 60 -2.09 12.94 -3.80
C ALA A 60 -3.51 13.07 -4.37
N HIS A 61 -4.31 11.99 -4.33
CA HIS A 61 -5.69 12.01 -4.81
C HIS A 61 -6.71 12.51 -3.78
N CYS A 62 -6.45 12.37 -2.49
CA CYS A 62 -7.38 12.81 -1.44
C CYS A 62 -7.57 14.34 -1.41
N GLY A 63 -6.50 15.12 -1.56
CA GLY A 63 -6.57 16.59 -1.55
C GLY A 63 -7.47 17.16 -2.66
N PRO A 64 -7.21 16.86 -3.94
CA PRO A 64 -8.03 17.33 -5.06
C PRO A 64 -9.50 16.87 -4.98
N ARG A 65 -9.75 15.62 -4.56
CA ARG A 65 -11.11 15.09 -4.40
C ARG A 65 -11.90 15.82 -3.31
N ALA A 66 -11.27 16.12 -2.17
CA ALA A 66 -11.87 16.90 -1.10
C ALA A 66 -12.20 18.34 -1.55
N THR A 67 -11.28 18.98 -2.27
CA THR A 67 -11.49 20.33 -2.84
C THR A 67 -12.64 20.36 -3.85
N GLN A 68 -12.75 19.35 -4.72
CA GLN A 68 -13.84 19.26 -5.69
C GLN A 68 -15.20 19.08 -5.01
N LEU A 69 -15.27 18.22 -4.00
CA LEU A 69 -16.49 18.02 -3.20
C LEU A 69 -16.91 19.31 -2.50
N HIS A 70 -15.97 19.97 -1.83
CA HIS A 70 -16.22 21.23 -1.13
C HIS A 70 -16.75 22.31 -2.09
N ARG A 71 -16.15 22.47 -3.27
CA ARG A 71 -16.61 23.42 -4.28
C ARG A 71 -18.06 23.14 -4.72
N ARG A 72 -18.40 21.87 -4.97
CA ARG A 72 -19.77 21.50 -5.38
C ARG A 72 -20.78 21.78 -4.28
N LEU A 73 -20.46 21.45 -3.03
CA LEU A 73 -21.33 21.75 -1.89
C LEU A 73 -21.56 23.25 -1.73
N ASN A 74 -20.51 24.07 -1.84
CA ASN A 74 -20.65 25.52 -1.79
C ASN A 74 -21.53 26.04 -2.92
N GLN A 75 -21.37 25.53 -4.15
CA GLN A 75 -22.22 25.92 -5.27
C GLN A 75 -23.70 25.59 -5.03
N ILE A 76 -24.00 24.41 -4.49
CA ILE A 76 -25.38 23.99 -4.18
C ILE A 76 -25.97 24.89 -3.09
N LEU A 77 -25.22 25.14 -2.02
CA LEU A 77 -25.65 25.99 -0.93
C LEU A 77 -25.94 27.41 -1.44
N GLU A 78 -25.03 27.97 -2.25
CA GLU A 78 -25.19 29.30 -2.85
C GLU A 78 -26.48 29.45 -3.65
N ILE A 79 -26.79 28.48 -4.52
CA ILE A 79 -28.05 28.51 -5.30
C ILE A 79 -29.27 28.40 -4.38
N THR A 80 -29.16 27.66 -3.29
CA THR A 80 -30.26 27.45 -2.34
C THR A 80 -30.53 28.69 -1.50
N ILE A 81 -29.47 29.35 -0.99
CA ILE A 81 -29.60 30.56 -0.15
C ILE A 81 -29.82 31.83 -0.98
N ARG A 82 -29.40 31.82 -2.25
CA ARG A 82 -29.54 32.94 -3.20
C ARG A 82 -30.11 32.39 -4.52
N PRO A 83 -31.42 32.09 -4.55
CA PRO A 83 -32.05 31.62 -5.77
C PRO A 83 -31.92 32.67 -6.87
N PRO A 84 -31.69 32.26 -8.13
CA PRO A 84 -31.59 33.20 -9.24
C PRO A 84 -32.92 33.96 -9.40
N PRO A 85 -32.87 35.26 -9.77
CA PRO A 85 -34.08 36.04 -10.01
C PRO A 85 -34.92 35.36 -11.11
N SER A 86 -36.22 35.24 -10.86
CA SER A 86 -37.14 34.62 -11.80
C SER A 86 -37.15 35.39 -13.14
N PRO A 87 -37.12 34.71 -14.30
CA PRO A 87 -37.10 35.36 -15.62
C PRO A 87 -38.44 36.02 -16.02
N ALA A 88 -39.40 36.15 -15.09
CA ALA A 88 -40.70 36.74 -15.37
C ALA A 88 -40.61 38.27 -15.36
N GLY A 89 -40.45 38.89 -16.54
CA GLY A 89 -40.56 40.34 -16.64
C GLY A 89 -40.35 41.01 -18.00
N THR A 90 -39.68 40.39 -18.98
CA THR A 90 -39.41 41.08 -20.27
C THR A 90 -40.31 40.59 -21.41
N MET A 91 -41.63 40.53 -21.20
CA MET A 91 -42.59 40.35 -22.30
C MET A 91 -43.96 40.96 -21.93
N LEU A 92 -44.09 42.28 -21.97
CA LEU A 92 -45.40 42.92 -22.10
C LEU A 92 -45.37 44.02 -23.17
N SER A 93 -45.81 43.62 -24.36
CA SER A 93 -46.68 44.37 -25.27
C SER A 93 -46.53 45.89 -25.32
N SER A 94 -45.80 46.38 -26.33
CA SER A 94 -46.18 47.62 -27.03
C SER A 94 -46.90 47.23 -28.33
N HIS A 95 -48.10 46.64 -28.19
CA HIS A 95 -49.09 46.56 -29.27
C HIS A 95 -50.40 47.12 -28.72
N GLY A 96 -50.77 48.31 -29.19
CA GLY A 96 -52.14 48.83 -29.16
C GLY A 96 -52.62 49.44 -27.84
N GLN A 97 -52.45 50.75 -27.69
CA GLN A 97 -53.46 51.54 -27.00
C GLN A 97 -53.71 52.84 -27.75
N SER A 98 -54.75 52.82 -28.58
CA SER A 98 -55.38 54.02 -29.11
C SER A 98 -56.55 54.38 -28.20
N GLN A 99 -56.64 55.67 -27.87
CA GLN A 99 -57.82 56.45 -27.46
C GLN A 99 -58.06 56.83 -25.98
N ARG A 100 -57.93 58.15 -25.74
CA ARG A 100 -58.96 59.14 -25.29
C ARG A 100 -58.83 59.76 -23.88
N SER A 101 -59.23 61.05 -23.87
CA SER A 101 -59.45 62.03 -22.78
C SER A 101 -58.18 62.65 -22.17
N SER A 102 -58.00 63.98 -22.07
CA SER A 102 -58.84 65.17 -22.31
C SER A 102 -57.96 66.35 -22.70
#